data_AF-A0A016TM47-F1
#
_entry.id   AF-A0A016TM47-F1
#
_cell.length_a   1.000
_cell.length_b   1.000
_cell.length_c   1.000
_cell.angle_alpha   90.00
_cell.angle_beta   90.00
_cell.angle_gamma   90.00
#
_symmetry.space_group_name_H-M   'P 1'
#
loop_
_entity.id
_entity.type
_entity.pdbx_description
1 polymer ?
#
loop_
_entity_poly.entity_id
_entity_poly.type
_entity_poly.pdbx_seq_one_letter_code
_entity_poly.pdbx_strand_id
1 'polypeptide(L)'
;MLDILISIFTFIPHFNFQFKRIPNSFELSWRSEYAQSLALLAAACGIVTLLLLLTIVITWICQCCSREETAGKSRRKVRRLSTVLFILSVLCFVFLGLCLFGNEHINRGVTKSLNGLADVNRGFKLAIAQTNSLNDTCQNASLHIKNLEDIVHLKSKAQGINETLVTQVDTVLTYISDGMDTVREKLNRLQKTLAEVSFLESAEVYGERIELERLIIEGSSDVLCTERTHSYQPIIGNWYIQEVAMVRT
;
A
#
# COMPACT_ATOMS: atom_id res chain seq x y z
N MET A 1 0.25 -22.15 -7.13
CA MET A 1 0.61 -21.09 -8.11
C MET A 1 1.28 -19.91 -7.44
N LEU A 2 0.74 -19.40 -6.31
CA LEU A 2 1.40 -18.37 -5.49
C LEU A 2 2.79 -18.82 -4.99
N ASP A 3 2.93 -20.09 -4.58
CA ASP A 3 4.21 -20.65 -4.12
C ASP A 3 5.26 -20.74 -5.22
N ILE A 4 4.84 -20.93 -6.46
CA ILE A 4 5.73 -20.96 -7.63
C ILE A 4 6.24 -19.55 -7.90
N LEU A 5 5.36 -18.53 -7.83
CA LEU A 5 5.76 -17.14 -7.98
C LEU A 5 6.68 -16.68 -6.84
N ILE A 6 6.36 -17.04 -5.59
CA ILE A 6 7.16 -16.73 -4.40
C ILE A 6 8.52 -17.43 -4.51
N SER A 7 8.55 -18.69 -4.93
CA SER A 7 9.79 -19.44 -5.18
C SER A 7 10.61 -18.85 -6.32
N ILE A 8 9.97 -18.34 -7.38
CA ILE A 8 10.66 -17.63 -8.47
C ILE A 8 11.23 -16.30 -7.98
N PHE A 9 10.48 -15.54 -7.18
CA PHE A 9 10.92 -14.25 -6.64
C PHE A 9 12.02 -14.38 -5.59
N THR A 10 11.99 -15.44 -4.77
CA THR A 10 13.10 -15.79 -3.85
C THR A 10 14.29 -16.44 -4.57
N PHE A 11 14.09 -17.01 -5.76
CA PHE A 11 15.15 -17.54 -6.60
C PHE A 11 15.88 -16.45 -7.40
N ILE A 12 15.26 -15.28 -7.61
CA ILE A 12 15.94 -14.14 -8.24
C ILE A 12 17.03 -13.66 -7.28
N PRO A 13 18.32 -13.87 -7.62
CA PRO A 13 19.41 -13.40 -6.77
C PRO A 13 19.38 -11.88 -6.70
N HIS A 14 19.22 -11.33 -5.50
CA HIS A 14 19.40 -9.91 -5.23
C HIS A 14 20.85 -9.53 -5.52
N PHE A 15 21.09 -8.94 -6.69
CA PHE A 15 22.41 -8.46 -7.08
C PHE A 15 22.52 -6.96 -6.88
N ASN A 16 23.56 -6.53 -6.20
CA ASN A 16 24.01 -5.14 -6.18
C ASN A 16 24.57 -4.76 -7.59
N PHE A 17 24.68 -3.47 -7.97
CA PHE A 17 25.48 -3.00 -9.14
C PHE A 17 26.91 -3.59 -9.18
N GLN A 18 27.45 -4.07 -8.06
CA GLN A 18 28.71 -4.84 -8.02
C GLN A 18 28.56 -6.36 -8.28
N PHE A 19 27.38 -6.84 -8.71
CA PHE A 19 27.05 -8.25 -8.93
C PHE A 19 27.32 -9.18 -7.72
N LYS A 20 27.29 -8.62 -6.51
CA LYS A 20 27.35 -9.40 -5.26
C LYS A 20 25.95 -9.76 -4.79
N ARG A 21 25.78 -10.99 -4.33
CA ARG A 21 24.53 -11.51 -3.74
C ARG A 21 24.29 -10.84 -2.38
N ILE A 22 23.14 -10.21 -2.22
CA ILE A 22 22.75 -9.49 -1.00
C ILE A 22 21.94 -10.44 -0.09
N PRO A 23 22.08 -10.36 1.25
CA PRO A 23 21.21 -11.08 2.19
C PRO A 23 19.73 -10.65 2.08
N ASN A 24 18.81 -11.56 2.43
CA ASN A 24 17.35 -11.35 2.35
C ASN A 24 16.80 -10.42 3.45
N SER A 25 17.48 -9.32 3.77
CA SER A 25 16.99 -8.29 4.68
C SER A 25 16.19 -7.27 3.88
N PHE A 26 14.88 -7.19 4.13
CA PHE A 26 13.99 -6.24 3.46
C PHE A 26 14.20 -4.84 4.06
N GLU A 27 15.06 -4.04 3.43
CA GLU A 27 15.26 -2.64 3.78
C GLU A 27 14.81 -1.73 2.64
N LEU A 28 13.65 -1.09 2.82
CA LEU A 28 13.01 -0.23 1.83
C LEU A 28 13.58 1.21 1.84
N SER A 29 14.91 1.37 1.92
CA SER A 29 15.53 2.69 1.78
C SER A 29 15.95 2.93 0.32
N TRP A 30 15.79 4.15 -0.20
CA TRP A 30 16.12 4.49 -1.60
C TRP A 30 17.59 4.27 -1.96
N ARG A 31 18.46 4.22 -0.95
CA ARG A 31 19.90 3.95 -1.06
C ARG A 31 20.25 2.50 -0.67
N SER A 32 19.25 1.65 -0.42
CA SER A 32 19.49 0.26 -0.06
C SER A 32 19.91 -0.57 -1.24
N GLU A 33 20.68 -1.61 -0.92
CA GLU A 33 21.09 -2.64 -1.86
C GLU A 33 19.89 -3.40 -2.46
N TYR A 34 18.76 -3.40 -1.74
CA TYR A 34 17.51 -3.97 -2.22
C TYR A 34 16.92 -3.17 -3.40
N ALA A 35 16.83 -1.83 -3.27
CA ALA A 35 16.35 -0.95 -4.35
C ALA A 35 17.22 -1.06 -5.61
N GLN A 36 18.53 -1.20 -5.42
CA GLN A 36 19.52 -1.40 -6.47
C GLN A 36 19.31 -2.72 -7.24
N SER A 37 19.07 -3.81 -6.52
CA SER A 37 18.78 -5.11 -7.13
C SER A 37 17.45 -5.15 -7.88
N LEU A 38 16.43 -4.46 -7.36
CA LEU A 38 15.15 -4.29 -8.04
C LEU A 38 15.28 -3.46 -9.32
N ALA A 39 16.07 -2.38 -9.28
CA ALA A 39 16.36 -1.55 -10.45
C ALA A 39 17.12 -2.33 -11.53
N LEU A 40 18.07 -3.19 -11.15
CA LEU A 40 18.77 -4.08 -12.07
C LEU A 40 17.84 -5.10 -12.73
N LEU A 41 16.93 -5.71 -11.96
CA LEU A 41 15.96 -6.66 -12.49
C LEU A 41 14.99 -5.96 -13.47
N ALA A 42 14.50 -4.78 -13.11
CA ALA A 42 13.63 -3.98 -13.97
C ALA A 42 14.37 -3.56 -15.25
N ALA A 43 15.64 -3.13 -15.14
CA ALA A 43 16.46 -2.79 -16.29
C ALA A 43 16.72 -4.00 -17.20
N ALA A 44 17.03 -5.16 -16.65
CA ALA A 44 17.21 -6.39 -17.42
C ALA A 44 15.93 -6.78 -18.17
N CYS A 45 14.77 -6.74 -17.50
CA CYS A 45 13.48 -7.00 -18.12
C CYS A 45 13.15 -5.98 -19.23
N GLY A 46 13.46 -4.70 -18.99
CA GLY A 46 13.32 -3.61 -19.96
C GLY A 46 14.20 -3.80 -21.20
N ILE A 47 15.49 -4.16 -21.01
CA ILE A 47 16.42 -4.44 -22.11
C ILE A 47 15.93 -5.63 -22.94
N VAL A 48 15.51 -6.71 -22.29
CA VAL A 48 14.96 -7.89 -22.99
C VAL A 48 13.73 -7.48 -23.83
N THR A 49 12.81 -6.72 -23.25
CA THR A 49 11.61 -6.23 -23.94
C THR A 49 11.97 -5.33 -25.13
N LEU A 50 12.92 -4.42 -24.96
CA LEU A 50 13.39 -3.51 -26.02
C LEU A 50 14.06 -4.28 -27.16
N LEU A 51 14.91 -5.27 -26.85
CA LEU A 51 15.54 -6.12 -27.86
C LEU A 51 14.50 -6.94 -28.63
N LEU A 52 13.50 -7.50 -27.93
CA LEU A 52 12.39 -8.19 -28.60
C LEU A 52 11.65 -7.24 -29.55
N LEU A 53 11.30 -6.03 -29.10
CA LEU A 53 10.64 -5.03 -29.96
C LEU A 53 11.48 -4.67 -31.19
N LEU A 54 12.78 -4.44 -31.02
CA LEU A 54 13.71 -4.13 -32.11
C LEU A 54 13.80 -5.28 -33.12
N THR A 55 13.84 -6.54 -32.65
CA THR A 55 13.80 -7.69 -33.55
C THR A 55 12.48 -7.82 -34.31
N ILE A 56 11.33 -7.49 -33.70
CA ILE A 56 10.03 -7.46 -34.40
C ILE A 56 10.07 -6.42 -35.53
N VAL A 57 10.53 -5.20 -35.24
CA VAL A 57 10.59 -4.10 -36.22
C VAL A 57 11.51 -4.44 -37.38
N ILE A 58 12.73 -4.91 -37.12
CA ILE A 58 13.67 -5.31 -38.17
C ILE A 58 13.05 -6.41 -39.03
N THR A 59 12.40 -7.39 -38.41
CA THR A 59 11.82 -8.49 -39.16
C THR A 59 10.59 -8.08 -39.97
N TRP A 60 9.83 -7.09 -39.51
CA TRP A 60 8.74 -6.49 -40.27
C TRP A 60 9.27 -5.73 -41.49
N ILE A 61 10.32 -4.91 -41.32
CA ILE A 61 10.99 -4.20 -42.43
C ILE A 61 11.54 -5.22 -43.44
N CYS A 62 12.26 -6.26 -42.97
CA CYS A 62 12.77 -7.30 -43.85
C CYS A 62 11.68 -8.05 -44.62
N GLN A 63 10.51 -8.30 -44.02
CA GLN A 63 9.38 -8.90 -44.74
C GLN A 63 8.75 -7.96 -45.76
N CYS A 64 8.60 -6.67 -45.41
CA CYS A 64 8.10 -5.65 -46.34
C CYS A 64 9.05 -5.48 -47.53
N CYS A 65 10.35 -5.38 -47.31
CA CYS A 65 11.35 -5.29 -48.38
C CYS A 65 11.48 -6.61 -49.17
N SER A 66 11.44 -7.78 -48.50
CA SER A 66 11.52 -9.07 -49.18
C SER A 66 10.30 -9.39 -50.04
N ARG A 67 9.15 -8.74 -49.79
CA ARG A 67 7.96 -8.83 -50.65
C ARG A 67 8.18 -8.15 -52.01
N GLU A 68 9.10 -7.18 -52.08
CA GLU A 68 9.44 -6.46 -53.30
C GLU A 68 10.46 -7.23 -54.17
N GLU A 69 11.30 -8.06 -53.54
CA GLU A 69 12.48 -8.68 -54.20
C GLU A 69 12.30 -10.15 -54.64
N THR A 70 11.08 -10.69 -54.58
CA THR A 70 10.81 -12.09 -54.96
C THR A 70 10.81 -12.32 -56.48
N ALA A 71 12.02 -12.27 -57.08
CA ALA A 71 12.38 -12.95 -58.32
C ALA A 71 13.60 -13.88 -58.06
N GLY A 72 13.41 -14.96 -57.29
CA GLY A 72 14.09 -16.21 -57.64
C GLY A 72 15.11 -16.89 -56.70
N LYS A 73 15.52 -16.40 -55.52
CA LYS A 73 16.65 -17.05 -54.79
C LYS A 73 16.61 -17.32 -53.28
N SER A 74 15.52 -17.11 -52.54
CA SER A 74 15.59 -17.07 -51.05
C SER A 74 14.67 -18.01 -50.24
N ARG A 75 14.21 -19.15 -50.77
CA ARG A 75 13.21 -20.01 -50.06
C ARG A 75 13.66 -20.53 -48.68
N ARG A 76 14.97 -20.73 -48.47
CA ARG A 76 15.54 -21.30 -47.23
C ARG A 76 15.77 -20.25 -46.12
N LYS A 77 16.06 -18.98 -46.48
CA LYS A 77 16.17 -17.86 -45.52
C LYS A 77 14.79 -17.41 -45.02
N VAL A 78 13.81 -17.36 -45.92
CA VAL A 78 12.41 -17.03 -45.57
C VAL A 78 11.84 -18.00 -44.54
N ARG A 79 12.13 -19.31 -44.67
CA ARG A 79 11.66 -20.32 -43.71
C ARG A 79 12.26 -20.15 -42.31
N ARG A 80 13.56 -19.85 -42.19
CA ARG A 80 14.22 -19.56 -40.89
C ARG A 80 13.69 -18.28 -40.26
N LEU A 81 13.47 -17.24 -41.05
CA LEU A 81 12.92 -15.97 -40.58
C LEU A 81 11.50 -16.14 -40.02
N SER A 82 10.66 -16.90 -40.73
CA SER A 82 9.29 -17.22 -40.30
C SER A 82 9.25 -18.00 -38.98
N THR A 83 10.16 -18.95 -38.76
CA THR A 83 10.26 -19.68 -37.49
C THR A 83 10.70 -18.77 -36.33
N VAL A 84 11.65 -17.86 -36.54
CA VAL A 84 12.10 -16.92 -35.50
C VAL A 84 10.97 -15.97 -35.10
N LEU A 85 10.20 -15.46 -36.06
CA LEU A 85 9.02 -14.61 -35.80
C LEU A 85 7.96 -15.32 -34.97
N PHE A 86 7.72 -16.60 -35.25
CA PHE A 86 6.74 -17.38 -34.51
C PHE A 86 7.16 -17.57 -33.05
N ILE A 87 8.44 -17.85 -32.80
CA ILE A 87 8.97 -17.95 -31.42
C ILE A 87 8.88 -16.60 -30.71
N LEU A 88 9.19 -15.51 -31.42
CA LEU A 88 9.16 -14.15 -30.90
C LEU A 88 7.74 -13.68 -30.53
N SER A 89 6.74 -14.01 -31.35
CA SER A 89 5.35 -13.69 -31.03
C SER A 89 4.87 -14.43 -29.79
N VAL A 90 5.19 -15.72 -29.66
CA VAL A 90 4.87 -16.51 -28.46
C VAL A 90 5.51 -15.92 -27.21
N LEU A 91 6.79 -15.52 -27.28
CA LEU A 91 7.47 -14.86 -26.15
C LEU A 91 6.81 -13.52 -25.81
N CYS A 92 6.45 -12.72 -26.80
CA CYS A 92 5.75 -11.45 -26.59
C CYS A 92 4.42 -11.65 -25.84
N PHE A 93 3.62 -12.65 -26.24
CA PHE A 93 2.37 -12.96 -25.53
C PHE A 93 2.59 -13.38 -24.08
N VAL A 94 3.65 -14.16 -23.80
CA VAL A 94 4.02 -14.52 -22.42
C VAL A 94 4.40 -13.28 -21.61
N PHE A 95 5.23 -12.40 -22.15
CA PHE A 95 5.63 -11.16 -21.47
C PHE A 95 4.46 -10.21 -21.23
N LEU A 96 3.58 -10.02 -22.22
CA LEU A 96 2.35 -9.24 -22.06
C LEU A 96 1.44 -9.82 -20.97
N GLY A 97 1.30 -11.15 -20.93
CA GLY A 97 0.57 -11.84 -19.87
C GLY A 97 1.17 -11.59 -18.49
N LEU A 98 2.49 -11.67 -18.35
CA LEU A 98 3.18 -11.38 -17.08
C LEU A 98 3.04 -9.91 -16.67
N CYS A 99 3.11 -8.97 -17.61
CA CYS A 99 2.93 -7.54 -17.35
C CYS A 99 1.50 -7.22 -16.88
N LEU A 100 0.48 -7.77 -17.55
CA LEU A 100 -0.93 -7.59 -17.16
C LEU A 100 -1.22 -8.24 -15.80
N PHE A 101 -0.73 -9.47 -15.59
CA PHE A 101 -0.86 -10.16 -14.31
C PHE A 101 -0.17 -9.40 -13.18
N GLY A 102 1.06 -8.93 -13.41
CA GLY A 102 1.80 -8.11 -12.46
C GLY A 102 1.06 -6.82 -12.10
N ASN A 103 0.53 -6.11 -13.10
CA ASN A 103 -0.25 -4.89 -12.89
C ASN A 103 -1.49 -5.14 -12.02
N GLU A 104 -2.26 -6.19 -12.29
CA GLU A 104 -3.45 -6.53 -11.49
C GLU A 104 -3.07 -6.88 -10.04
N HIS A 105 -2.01 -7.67 -9.86
CA HIS A 105 -1.55 -8.07 -8.54
C HIS A 105 -1.01 -6.90 -7.71
N ILE A 106 -0.23 -6.00 -8.32
CA ILE A 106 0.26 -4.79 -7.67
C ILE A 106 -0.92 -3.89 -7.31
N ASN A 107 -1.86 -3.69 -8.24
CA ASN A 107 -3.04 -2.88 -7.99
C ASN A 107 -3.85 -3.38 -6.79
N ARG A 108 -4.17 -4.67 -6.78
CA ARG A 108 -4.89 -5.29 -5.67
C ARG A 108 -4.10 -5.24 -4.35
N GLY A 109 -2.77 -5.32 -4.42
CA GLY A 109 -1.88 -5.16 -3.28
C GLY A 109 -1.91 -3.74 -2.69
N VAL A 110 -1.87 -2.73 -3.55
CA VAL A 110 -1.96 -1.31 -3.17
C VAL A 110 -3.32 -1.03 -2.52
N THR A 111 -4.44 -1.39 -3.16
CA THR A 111 -5.79 -1.19 -2.59
C THR A 111 -5.95 -1.85 -1.22
N LYS A 112 -5.47 -3.09 -1.04
CA LYS A 112 -5.49 -3.74 0.28
C LYS A 112 -4.66 -3.01 1.32
N SER A 113 -3.53 -2.44 0.92
CA SER A 113 -2.65 -1.69 1.82
C SER A 113 -3.27 -0.34 2.20
N LEU A 114 -3.94 0.33 1.26
CA LEU A 114 -4.70 1.55 1.52
C LEU A 114 -5.89 1.31 2.45
N ASN A 115 -6.63 0.22 2.25
CA ASN A 115 -7.72 -0.16 3.17
C ASN A 115 -7.20 -0.45 4.59
N GLY A 116 -6.08 -1.16 4.70
CA GLY A 116 -5.43 -1.40 6.01
C GLY A 116 -4.96 -0.11 6.66
N LEU A 117 -4.47 0.85 5.86
CA LEU A 117 -4.07 2.17 6.33
C LEU A 117 -5.27 2.97 6.87
N ALA A 118 -6.40 2.96 6.17
CA ALA A 118 -7.64 3.60 6.60
C ALA A 118 -8.16 3.00 7.92
N ASP A 119 -8.09 1.68 8.08
CA ASP A 119 -8.46 1.01 9.33
C ASP A 119 -7.58 1.45 10.51
N VAL A 120 -6.26 1.56 10.29
CA VAL A 120 -5.32 2.06 11.30
C VAL A 120 -5.62 3.52 11.63
N ASN A 121 -5.86 4.37 10.63
CA ASN A 121 -6.21 5.77 10.86
C ASN A 121 -7.51 5.92 11.67
N ARG A 122 -8.52 5.09 11.37
CA ARG A 122 -9.76 5.05 12.15
C ARG A 122 -9.51 4.62 13.60
N GLY A 123 -8.73 3.56 13.82
CA GLY A 123 -8.34 3.11 15.16
C GLY A 123 -7.61 4.21 15.94
N PHE A 124 -6.80 4.99 15.23
CA PHE A 124 -6.08 6.12 15.79
C PHE A 124 -6.98 7.29 16.19
N LYS A 125 -7.93 7.67 15.33
CA LYS A 125 -8.97 8.67 15.65
C LYS A 125 -9.75 8.27 16.90
N LEU A 126 -10.08 6.99 17.04
CA LEU A 126 -10.72 6.47 18.26
C LEU A 126 -9.82 6.59 19.49
N ALA A 127 -8.52 6.28 19.36
CA ALA A 127 -7.56 6.43 20.45
C ALA A 127 -7.39 7.90 20.89
N ILE A 128 -7.41 8.86 19.95
CA ILE A 128 -7.42 10.30 20.26
C ILE A 128 -8.69 10.66 21.05
N ALA A 129 -9.86 10.24 20.57
CA ALA A 129 -11.13 10.53 21.24
C ALA A 129 -11.18 9.96 22.67
N GLN A 130 -10.70 8.73 22.85
CA GLN A 130 -10.57 8.11 24.18
C GLN A 130 -9.57 8.84 25.08
N THR A 131 -8.42 9.23 24.54
CA THR A 131 -7.39 9.99 25.28
C THR A 131 -7.95 11.33 25.77
N ASN A 132 -8.70 12.03 24.93
CA ASN A 132 -9.36 13.29 25.31
C ASN A 132 -10.39 13.08 26.43
N SER A 133 -11.26 12.08 26.28
CA SER A 133 -12.26 11.75 27.31
C SER A 133 -11.62 11.36 28.66
N LEU A 134 -10.52 10.62 28.62
CA LEU A 134 -9.78 10.24 29.82
C LEU A 134 -9.05 11.44 30.45
N ASN A 135 -8.50 12.34 29.63
CA ASN A 135 -7.90 13.58 30.10
C ASN A 135 -8.94 14.48 30.80
N ASP A 136 -10.14 14.61 30.24
CA ASP A 136 -11.24 15.37 30.86
C ASP A 136 -11.68 14.74 32.18
N THR A 137 -11.77 13.40 32.22
CA THR A 137 -12.08 12.66 33.46
C THR A 137 -11.00 12.88 34.52
N CYS A 138 -9.73 12.86 34.13
CA CYS A 138 -8.61 13.11 35.02
C CYS A 138 -8.60 14.55 35.56
N GLN A 139 -8.93 15.53 34.71
CA GLN A 139 -9.08 16.93 35.16
C GLN A 139 -10.21 17.08 36.18
N ASN A 140 -11.36 16.48 35.91
CA ASN A 140 -12.48 16.56 36.83
C ASN A 140 -12.16 15.87 38.16
N ALA A 141 -11.53 14.69 38.13
CA ALA A 141 -11.09 13.99 39.34
C ALA A 141 -10.06 14.82 40.15
N SER A 142 -9.12 15.49 39.48
CA SER A 142 -8.16 16.41 40.11
C SER A 142 -8.85 17.57 40.82
N LEU A 143 -9.87 18.16 40.21
CA LEU A 143 -10.67 19.21 40.85
C LEU A 143 -11.44 18.70 42.07
N HIS A 144 -12.04 17.52 41.98
CA HIS A 144 -12.76 16.91 43.11
C HIS A 144 -11.83 16.61 44.28
N ILE A 145 -10.62 16.13 44.02
CA ILE A 145 -9.63 15.82 45.05
C ILE A 145 -9.13 17.09 45.74
N LYS A 146 -8.83 18.16 44.99
CA LYS A 146 -8.47 19.46 45.57
C LYS A 146 -9.58 20.05 46.44
N ASN A 147 -10.83 19.98 45.98
CA ASN A 147 -11.97 20.41 46.79
C ASN A 147 -12.08 19.58 48.08
N LEU A 148 -11.79 18.27 48.03
CA LEU A 148 -11.82 17.42 49.21
C LEU A 148 -10.66 17.74 50.17
N GLU A 149 -9.48 18.09 49.64
CA GLU A 149 -8.30 18.57 50.38
C GLU A 149 -8.65 19.82 51.18
N ASP A 150 -9.24 20.82 50.52
CA ASP A 150 -9.67 22.07 51.14
C ASP A 150 -10.70 21.83 52.25
N ILE A 151 -11.67 20.93 52.04
CA ILE A 151 -12.67 20.57 53.05
C ILE A 151 -12.01 19.90 54.26
N VAL A 152 -11.07 18.99 54.05
CA VAL A 152 -10.34 18.29 55.12
C VAL A 152 -9.49 19.28 55.92
N HIS A 153 -8.78 20.20 55.26
CA HIS A 153 -8.02 21.26 55.91
C HIS A 153 -8.89 22.23 56.72
N LEU A 154 -10.05 22.64 56.18
CA LEU A 154 -10.99 23.48 56.91
C LEU A 154 -11.56 22.78 58.14
N LYS A 155 -11.92 21.49 58.01
CA LYS A 155 -12.47 20.69 59.11
C LYS A 155 -11.43 20.42 60.19
N SER A 156 -10.16 20.20 59.82
CA SER A 156 -9.03 20.06 60.74
C SER A 156 -8.90 21.23 61.74
N LYS A 157 -9.30 22.44 61.31
CA LYS A 157 -9.23 23.66 62.13
C LYS A 157 -10.38 23.80 63.15
N ALA A 158 -11.39 22.92 63.09
CA ALA A 158 -12.52 22.90 64.02
C ALA A 158 -12.19 22.12 65.30
N GLN A 159 -12.57 22.66 66.45
CA GLN A 159 -12.20 22.16 67.78
C GLN A 159 -12.84 20.78 68.08
N GLY A 160 -12.01 19.73 68.25
CA GLY A 160 -12.45 18.38 68.67
C GLY A 160 -12.12 17.22 67.73
N ILE A 161 -11.25 17.39 66.73
CA ILE A 161 -10.91 16.34 65.74
C ILE A 161 -9.52 15.74 66.01
N ASN A 162 -9.42 14.41 65.86
CA ASN A 162 -8.16 13.67 66.01
C ASN A 162 -7.17 14.02 64.88
N GLU A 163 -6.05 14.68 65.22
CA GLU A 163 -4.97 15.10 64.29
C GLU A 163 -4.40 13.94 63.46
N THR A 164 -4.36 12.73 64.01
CA THR A 164 -3.84 11.52 63.36
C THR A 164 -4.72 11.03 62.21
N LEU A 165 -6.03 11.24 62.27
CA LEU A 165 -6.94 10.84 61.20
C LEU A 165 -6.86 11.81 60.01
N VAL A 166 -6.72 13.11 60.30
CA VAL A 166 -6.55 14.16 59.28
C VAL A 166 -5.27 13.92 58.48
N THR A 167 -4.16 13.65 59.16
CA THR A 167 -2.86 13.39 58.51
C THR A 167 -2.87 12.14 57.62
N GLN A 168 -3.60 11.09 57.99
CA GLN A 168 -3.78 9.91 57.11
C GLN A 168 -4.58 10.24 55.85
N VAL A 169 -5.69 10.98 55.98
CA VAL A 169 -6.51 11.40 54.83
C VAL A 169 -5.72 12.29 53.88
N ASP A 170 -4.94 13.21 54.42
CA ASP A 170 -4.10 14.14 53.65
C ASP A 170 -3.02 13.39 52.84
N THR A 171 -2.38 12.40 53.48
CA THR A 171 -1.40 11.52 52.81
C THR A 171 -2.01 10.76 51.64
N VAL A 172 -3.23 10.21 51.82
CA VAL A 172 -3.95 9.49 50.76
C VAL A 172 -4.36 10.43 49.64
N LEU A 173 -4.84 11.63 49.96
CA LEU A 173 -5.21 12.62 48.95
C LEU A 173 -4.03 13.06 48.11
N THR A 174 -2.89 13.33 48.75
CA THR A 174 -1.66 13.73 48.07
C THR A 174 -1.20 12.63 47.13
N TYR A 175 -1.23 11.37 47.57
CA TYR A 175 -0.88 10.22 46.73
C TYR A 175 -1.78 10.09 45.49
N ILE A 176 -3.09 10.27 45.64
CA ILE A 176 -4.03 10.18 44.51
C ILE A 176 -3.85 11.38 43.57
N SER A 177 -3.62 12.58 44.12
CA SER A 177 -3.33 13.80 43.36
C SER A 177 -2.10 13.63 42.45
N ASP A 178 -0.99 13.16 43.03
CA ASP A 178 0.26 12.89 42.31
C ASP A 178 0.09 11.78 41.26
N GLY A 179 -0.68 10.74 41.58
CA GLY A 179 -1.05 9.68 40.64
C GLY A 179 -1.82 10.21 39.43
N MET A 180 -2.77 11.12 39.62
CA MET A 180 -3.51 11.76 38.51
C MET A 180 -2.64 12.68 37.67
N ASP A 181 -1.75 13.45 38.30
CA ASP A 181 -0.81 14.30 37.55
C ASP A 181 0.11 13.45 36.66
N THR A 182 0.56 12.30 37.16
CA THR A 182 1.32 11.31 36.38
C THR A 182 0.53 10.76 35.19
N VAL A 183 -0.76 10.44 35.40
CA VAL A 183 -1.65 9.96 34.33
C VAL A 183 -1.85 11.04 33.26
N ARG A 184 -2.12 12.29 33.68
CA ARG A 184 -2.28 13.44 32.79
C ARG A 184 -1.03 13.68 31.94
N GLU A 185 0.15 13.58 32.53
CA GLU A 185 1.41 13.73 31.81
C GLU A 185 1.60 12.64 30.74
N LYS A 186 1.23 11.38 31.05
CA LYS A 186 1.24 10.29 30.07
C LYS A 186 0.22 10.49 28.94
N LEU A 187 -0.97 10.99 29.24
CA LEU A 187 -1.99 11.29 28.23
C LEU A 187 -1.55 12.40 27.29
N ASN A 188 -0.92 13.45 27.79
CA ASN A 188 -0.35 14.52 26.95
C ASN A 188 0.77 14.00 26.05
N ARG A 189 1.63 13.10 26.54
CA ARG A 189 2.65 12.43 25.72
C ARG A 189 2.00 11.59 24.62
N LEU A 190 1.00 10.78 24.96
CA LEU A 190 0.24 10.00 23.98
C LEU A 190 -0.38 10.91 22.94
N GLN A 191 -1.05 11.99 23.32
CA GLN A 191 -1.67 12.92 22.37
C GLN A 191 -0.63 13.54 21.42
N LYS A 192 0.57 13.87 21.91
CA LYS A 192 1.67 14.38 21.08
C LYS A 192 2.19 13.33 20.11
N THR A 193 2.46 12.11 20.58
CA THR A 193 2.83 10.99 19.71
C THR A 193 1.73 10.73 18.71
N LEU A 194 0.46 10.85 19.12
CA LEU A 194 -0.64 10.61 18.22
C LEU A 194 -0.66 11.66 17.08
N ALA A 195 -0.53 12.94 17.41
CA ALA A 195 -0.44 14.01 16.42
C ALA A 195 0.70 13.82 15.38
N GLU A 196 1.82 13.20 15.78
CA GLU A 196 2.95 12.94 14.89
C GLU A 196 2.65 11.87 13.83
N VAL A 197 1.76 10.91 14.13
CA VAL A 197 1.36 9.85 13.17
C VAL A 197 0.25 10.33 12.20
N SER A 198 -0.14 11.61 12.26
CA SER A 198 -1.07 12.23 11.28
C SER A 198 -0.60 12.17 9.82
N PHE A 199 0.66 11.78 9.58
CA PHE A 199 1.13 11.44 8.23
C PHE A 199 0.32 10.30 7.59
N LEU A 200 -0.24 9.36 8.39
CA LEU A 200 -1.09 8.29 7.88
C LEU A 200 -2.39 8.84 7.27
N GLU A 201 -2.94 9.92 7.83
CA GLU A 201 -4.11 10.61 7.28
C GLU A 201 -3.77 11.25 5.93
N SER A 202 -2.58 11.83 5.78
CA SER A 202 -2.11 12.33 4.49
C SER A 202 -1.92 11.21 3.47
N ALA A 203 -1.40 10.05 3.89
CA ALA A 203 -1.20 8.89 3.03
C ALA A 203 -2.53 8.22 2.62
N GLU A 204 -3.53 8.18 3.50
CA GLU A 204 -4.90 7.73 3.19
C GLU A 204 -5.55 8.63 2.14
N VAL A 205 -5.52 9.95 2.34
CA VAL A 205 -6.07 10.93 1.39
C VAL A 205 -5.40 10.83 0.02
N TYR A 206 -4.07 10.62 -0.02
CA TYR A 206 -3.36 10.44 -1.28
C TYR A 206 -3.75 9.13 -1.97
N GLY A 207 -3.97 8.07 -1.18
CA GLY A 207 -4.47 6.79 -1.66
C GLY A 207 -5.86 6.88 -2.29
N GLU A 208 -6.82 7.52 -1.61
CA GLU A 208 -8.17 7.72 -2.14
C GLU A 208 -8.16 8.52 -3.45
N ARG A 209 -7.27 9.52 -3.59
CA ARG A 209 -7.14 10.26 -4.85
C ARG A 209 -6.67 9.38 -6.00
N ILE A 210 -5.69 8.51 -5.76
CA ILE A 210 -5.19 7.59 -6.77
C ILE A 210 -6.29 6.60 -7.20
N GLU A 211 -7.08 6.09 -6.25
CA GLU A 211 -8.22 5.20 -6.57
C GLU A 211 -9.33 5.93 -7.32
N LEU A 212 -9.65 7.18 -6.95
CA LEU A 212 -10.58 8.04 -7.69
C LEU A 212 -10.11 8.29 -9.13
N GLU A 213 -8.84 8.63 -9.33
CA GLU A 213 -8.28 8.82 -10.67
C GLU A 213 -8.37 7.54 -11.51
N ARG A 214 -8.11 6.37 -10.91
CA ARG A 214 -8.29 5.07 -11.58
C ARG A 214 -9.75 4.85 -11.99
N LEU A 215 -10.71 5.08 -11.08
CA LEU A 215 -12.14 4.91 -11.36
C LEU A 215 -12.63 5.87 -12.45
N ILE A 216 -12.11 7.10 -12.50
CA ILE A 216 -12.43 8.07 -13.55
C ILE A 216 -11.91 7.59 -14.92
N ILE A 217 -10.70 7.04 -14.98
CA ILE A 217 -10.12 6.51 -16.23
C ILE A 217 -10.90 5.27 -16.71
N GLU A 218 -11.32 4.41 -15.80
CA GLU A 218 -12.09 3.20 -16.11
C GLU A 218 -13.52 3.56 -16.55
N GLY A 219 -14.20 4.44 -15.82
CA GLY A 219 -15.53 4.95 -16.20
C GLY A 219 -15.53 5.75 -17.50
N SER A 220 -14.47 6.50 -17.80
CA SER A 220 -14.32 7.21 -19.09
C SER A 220 -14.12 6.23 -20.25
N SER A 221 -13.46 5.09 -20.01
CA SER A 221 -13.32 4.01 -21.00
C SER A 221 -14.64 3.30 -21.26
N ASP A 222 -15.47 3.09 -20.24
CA ASP A 222 -16.81 2.48 -20.38
C ASP A 222 -17.80 3.39 -21.13
N VAL A 223 -17.72 4.71 -20.91
CA VAL A 223 -18.51 5.70 -21.67
C VAL A 223 -18.06 5.74 -23.14
N LEU A 224 -16.75 5.70 -23.41
CA LEU A 224 -16.22 5.65 -24.79
C LEU A 224 -16.54 4.33 -25.52
N CYS A 225 -16.60 3.21 -24.79
CA CYS A 225 -16.97 1.91 -25.34
C CYS A 225 -18.48 1.83 -25.64
N THR A 226 -19.33 2.46 -24.83
CA THR A 226 -20.78 2.49 -25.06
C THR A 226 -21.16 3.34 -26.28
N GLU A 227 -20.42 4.41 -26.58
CA GLU A 227 -20.63 5.20 -27.80
C GLU A 227 -20.10 4.53 -29.08
N ARG A 228 -19.15 3.59 -28.98
CA ARG A 228 -18.58 2.90 -30.15
C ARG A 228 -19.26 1.57 -30.48
N THR A 229 -20.16 1.06 -29.64
CA THR A 229 -20.88 -0.21 -29.88
C THR A 229 -22.11 -0.11 -30.81
N HIS A 230 -22.34 1.01 -31.48
CA HIS A 230 -23.37 1.11 -32.54
C HIS A 230 -22.85 0.82 -33.96
N SER A 231 -21.58 0.45 -34.12
CA SER A 231 -21.07 -0.05 -35.40
C SER A 231 -19.96 -1.08 -35.17
N TYR A 232 -20.23 -2.31 -35.60
CA TYR A 232 -19.34 -3.49 -35.63
C TYR A 232 -19.27 -4.35 -34.36
N GLN A 233 -20.16 -5.36 -34.31
CA GLN A 233 -19.91 -6.66 -33.67
C GLN A 233 -18.70 -7.35 -34.34
N PRO A 234 -17.78 -7.94 -33.54
CA PRO A 234 -17.76 -9.40 -33.52
C PRO A 234 -17.43 -10.03 -32.15
N ILE A 235 -18.32 -10.95 -31.73
CA ILE A 235 -18.05 -12.31 -31.24
C ILE A 235 -16.74 -12.58 -30.45
N ILE A 236 -16.45 -11.89 -29.32
CA ILE A 236 -15.73 -12.49 -28.17
C ILE A 236 -16.16 -11.74 -26.90
N GLY A 237 -17.24 -12.16 -26.24
CA GLY A 237 -17.73 -11.41 -25.08
C GLY A 237 -18.75 -12.14 -24.22
N ASN A 238 -18.74 -13.48 -24.19
CA ASN A 238 -19.73 -14.26 -23.43
C ASN A 238 -19.16 -15.02 -22.23
N TRP A 239 -18.00 -14.64 -21.71
CA TRP A 239 -17.40 -15.31 -20.54
C TRP A 239 -17.21 -14.40 -19.32
N TYR A 240 -17.36 -13.08 -19.44
CA TYR A 240 -17.12 -12.16 -18.31
C TYR A 240 -18.39 -11.64 -17.63
N ILE A 241 -19.58 -11.81 -18.24
CA ILE A 241 -20.83 -11.24 -17.70
C ILE A 241 -21.59 -12.26 -16.82
N GLN A 242 -21.26 -13.55 -16.89
CA GLN A 242 -22.04 -14.56 -16.14
C GLN A 242 -21.59 -14.73 -14.67
N GLU A 243 -20.38 -14.31 -14.29
CA GLU A 243 -19.91 -14.41 -12.89
C GLU A 243 -20.34 -13.26 -11.99
N VAL A 244 -20.76 -12.11 -12.54
CA VAL A 244 -21.19 -10.95 -11.72
C VAL A 244 -22.67 -11.06 -11.29
N ALA A 245 -23.47 -11.91 -11.94
CA ALA A 245 -24.89 -12.07 -11.62
C ALA A 245 -25.19 -13.19 -10.60
N MET A 246 -24.21 -14.02 -10.22
CA MET A 246 -24.43 -15.19 -9.34
C MET A 246 -23.71 -15.10 -7.97
N VAL A 247 -23.31 -13.90 -7.55
CA VAL A 247 -22.78 -13.62 -6.19
C VAL A 247 -23.65 -12.58 -5.46
N ARG A 248 -24.88 -12.36 -5.95
CA ARG A 248 -25.86 -11.49 -5.26
C ARG A 248 -27.25 -12.13 -5.24
N THR A 249 -27.33 -13.31 -4.63
CA THR A 249 -28.48 -13.89 -3.92
C THR A 249 -27.94 -14.85 -2.88
#